data_AF-A0A3S9Q5U6-F1
#
_entry.id   AF-A0A3S9Q5U6-F1
#
_cell.length_a   1.000
_cell.length_b   1.000
_cell.length_c   1.000
_cell.angle_alpha   90.00
_cell.angle_beta   90.00
_cell.angle_gamma   90.00
#
_symmetry.space_group_name_H-M   'P 1'
#
loop_
_entity.id
_entity.type
_entity.pdbx_description
1 polymer ?
#
loop_
_entity_poly.entity_id
_entity_poly.type
_entity_poly.pdbx_seq_one_letter_code
_entity_poly.pdbx_strand_id
1 'polypeptide(L)'
;MQYQQLKAQWPDFSQAILNFATLLGLKDGPLVCDHAALRVNDLTTAQALLAQWQEKGYVISDSIINGRPIYIIALNEPLQLGDWKIECVELPFPSKPYPQQGWEHIELVLPGNAVTMAELEQTLNTINPNIAAVLAANPSIKVKRSAPHAEGEKLANPTIAFKLNNICIKVHSADIKAVVASEKE
;
A
#
# COMPACT_ATOMS: atom_id res chain seq x y z
N MET A 1 -3.23 7.11 18.49
CA MET A 1 -3.60 5.88 17.75
C MET A 1 -2.96 4.69 18.45
N GLN A 2 -3.66 3.58 18.61
CA GLN A 2 -3.15 2.34 19.20
C GLN A 2 -3.57 1.14 18.35
N TYR A 3 -2.89 0.01 18.47
CA TYR A 3 -3.18 -1.21 17.70
C TYR A 3 -4.63 -1.66 17.86
N GLN A 4 -5.20 -1.58 19.07
CA GLN A 4 -6.60 -1.94 19.30
C GLN A 4 -7.57 -1.05 18.52
N GLN A 5 -7.24 0.24 18.34
CA GLN A 5 -8.02 1.15 17.51
C GLN A 5 -7.90 0.78 16.02
N LEU A 6 -6.69 0.41 15.56
CA LEU A 6 -6.49 -0.08 14.18
C LEU A 6 -7.28 -1.35 13.90
N LYS A 7 -7.34 -2.29 14.87
CA LYS A 7 -8.16 -3.49 14.77
C LYS A 7 -9.64 -3.16 14.68
N ALA A 8 -10.12 -2.22 15.48
CA ALA A 8 -11.51 -1.78 15.44
C ALA A 8 -11.88 -1.07 14.11
N GLN A 9 -10.93 -0.37 13.48
CA GLN A 9 -11.11 0.27 12.18
C GLN A 9 -11.05 -0.69 10.99
N TRP A 10 -10.44 -1.87 11.16
CA TRP A 10 -10.17 -2.79 10.06
C TRP A 10 -11.41 -3.20 9.25
N PRO A 11 -12.56 -3.56 9.86
CA PRO A 11 -13.74 -3.96 9.10
C PRO A 11 -14.25 -2.87 8.15
N ASP A 12 -14.36 -1.63 8.64
CA ASP A 12 -14.86 -0.49 7.85
C ASP A 12 -13.89 -0.12 6.74
N PHE A 13 -12.58 -0.08 7.06
CA PHE A 13 -11.54 0.14 6.06
C PHE A 13 -11.55 -0.94 4.97
N SER A 14 -11.65 -2.21 5.38
CA SER A 14 -11.67 -3.36 4.48
C SER A 14 -12.87 -3.29 3.52
N GLN A 15 -14.06 -2.99 4.04
CA GLN A 15 -15.25 -2.86 3.21
C GLN A 15 -15.12 -1.72 2.21
N ALA A 16 -14.58 -0.57 2.64
CA ALA A 16 -14.37 0.58 1.77
C ALA A 16 -13.35 0.27 0.65
N ILE A 17 -12.25 -0.42 0.98
CA ILE A 17 -11.25 -0.86 0.00
C ILE A 17 -11.83 -1.89 -0.97
N LEU A 18 -12.57 -2.89 -0.50
CA LEU A 18 -13.18 -3.89 -1.38
C LEU A 18 -14.18 -3.27 -2.36
N ASN A 19 -15.00 -2.33 -1.88
CA ASN A 19 -15.92 -1.58 -2.74
C ASN A 19 -15.15 -0.77 -3.79
N PHE A 20 -14.05 -0.14 -3.41
CA PHE A 20 -13.24 0.67 -4.32
C PHE A 20 -12.47 -0.19 -5.32
N ALA A 21 -11.92 -1.32 -4.90
CA ALA A 21 -11.28 -2.29 -5.78
C ALA A 21 -12.28 -2.86 -6.80
N THR A 22 -13.53 -3.10 -6.38
CA THR A 22 -14.62 -3.53 -7.27
C THR A 22 -14.97 -2.43 -8.27
N LEU A 23 -15.12 -1.18 -7.82
CA LEU A 23 -15.36 -0.03 -8.71
C LEU A 23 -14.25 0.11 -9.76
N LEU A 24 -12.99 -0.04 -9.35
CA LEU A 24 -11.83 0.01 -10.24
C LEU A 24 -11.68 -1.23 -11.13
N GLY A 25 -12.51 -2.27 -10.97
CA GLY A 25 -12.38 -3.54 -11.71
C GLY A 25 -11.09 -4.31 -11.40
N LEU A 26 -10.50 -4.10 -10.21
CA LEU A 26 -9.24 -4.73 -9.80
C LEU A 26 -9.47 -6.02 -9.00
N LYS A 27 -10.65 -6.19 -8.39
CA LYS A 27 -10.96 -7.39 -7.57
C LYS A 27 -10.94 -8.69 -8.39
N ASP A 28 -11.29 -8.63 -9.67
CA ASP A 28 -11.42 -9.81 -10.54
C ASP A 28 -10.11 -10.17 -11.27
N GLY A 29 -9.07 -9.35 -11.14
CA GLY A 29 -7.76 -9.60 -11.74
C GLY A 29 -6.91 -10.59 -10.94
N PRO A 30 -5.86 -11.16 -11.53
CA PRO A 30 -4.88 -12.02 -10.84
C PRO A 30 -3.93 -11.18 -9.98
N LEU A 31 -4.49 -10.37 -9.07
CA LEU A 31 -3.76 -9.44 -8.22
C LEU A 31 -3.57 -10.03 -6.83
N VAL A 32 -2.40 -9.75 -6.26
CA VAL A 32 -2.09 -10.03 -4.85
C VAL A 32 -2.12 -8.71 -4.09
N CYS A 33 -2.67 -8.71 -2.87
CA CYS A 33 -2.54 -7.57 -1.99
C CYS A 33 -1.22 -7.66 -1.23
N ASP A 34 -0.28 -6.80 -1.58
CA ASP A 34 1.10 -6.80 -1.09
C ASP A 34 1.15 -6.42 0.40
N HIS A 35 0.72 -5.20 0.69
CA HIS A 35 0.75 -4.65 2.03
C HIS A 35 -0.40 -3.65 2.26
N ALA A 36 -0.73 -3.43 3.53
CA ALA A 36 -1.61 -2.37 3.98
C ALA A 36 -0.81 -1.30 4.72
N ALA A 37 -1.16 -0.03 4.53
CA ALA A 37 -0.36 1.08 5.03
C ALA A 37 -1.14 1.98 5.99
N LEU A 38 -0.40 2.47 6.98
CA LEU A 38 -0.91 3.31 8.05
C LEU A 38 -0.48 4.77 7.88
N ARG A 39 -1.22 5.67 8.51
CA ARG A 39 -0.81 7.06 8.76
C ARG A 39 -1.04 7.43 10.20
N VAL A 40 -0.03 8.05 10.80
CA VAL A 40 -0.11 8.72 12.10
C VAL A 40 0.59 10.06 12.04
N ASN A 41 0.19 10.98 12.91
CA ASN A 41 0.63 12.38 12.88
C ASN A 41 1.67 12.71 13.96
N ASP A 42 1.85 11.83 14.94
CA ASP A 42 2.70 12.05 16.10
C ASP A 42 3.79 10.97 16.22
N LEU A 43 5.02 11.40 16.53
CA LEU A 43 6.18 10.52 16.59
C LEU A 43 6.06 9.49 17.73
N THR A 44 5.60 9.94 18.89
CA THR A 44 5.40 9.06 20.07
C THR A 44 4.38 7.97 19.74
N THR A 45 3.31 8.35 19.04
CA THR A 45 2.29 7.42 18.54
C THR A 45 2.87 6.42 17.53
N ALA A 46 3.72 6.87 16.61
CA ALA A 46 4.38 5.99 15.64
C ALA A 46 5.31 4.97 16.31
N GLN A 47 6.11 5.41 17.29
CA GLN A 47 6.99 4.55 18.07
C GLN A 47 6.21 3.52 18.89
N ALA A 48 5.14 3.95 19.56
CA ALA A 48 4.27 3.06 20.32
C ALA A 48 3.58 2.02 19.41
N LEU A 49 3.12 2.42 18.23
CA LEU A 49 2.55 1.50 17.24
C LEU A 49 3.58 0.52 16.70
N LEU A 50 4.81 0.98 16.41
CA LEU A 50 5.88 0.10 15.94
C LEU A 50 6.14 -1.01 16.97
N ALA A 51 6.28 -0.66 18.25
CA ALA A 51 6.47 -1.64 19.32
C ALA A 51 5.31 -2.66 19.38
N GLN A 52 4.06 -2.20 19.25
CA GLN A 52 2.88 -3.09 19.24
C GLN A 52 2.83 -3.99 18.00
N TRP A 53 3.24 -3.49 16.83
CA TRP A 53 3.32 -4.29 15.61
C TRP A 53 4.42 -5.34 15.66
N GLN A 54 5.55 -5.05 16.34
CA GLN A 54 6.61 -6.03 16.59
C GLN A 54 6.18 -7.18 17.53
N GLU A 55 5.08 -7.04 18.27
CA GLU A 55 4.48 -8.19 18.99
C GLU A 55 3.65 -9.09 18.05
N LYS A 56 3.33 -8.63 16.84
CA LYS A 56 2.49 -9.32 15.85
C LYS A 56 3.26 -9.75 14.60
N GLY A 57 4.55 -9.47 14.56
CA GLY A 57 5.40 -9.66 13.40
C GLY A 57 6.82 -9.20 13.66
N TYR A 58 7.60 -9.00 12.62
CA TYR A 58 8.98 -8.52 12.72
C TYR A 58 9.28 -7.50 11.62
N VAL A 59 10.15 -6.54 11.94
CA VAL A 59 10.57 -5.51 10.98
C VAL A 59 11.47 -6.15 9.93
N ILE A 60 11.12 -5.99 8.66
CA ILE A 60 11.93 -6.45 7.52
C ILE A 60 12.67 -5.30 6.83
N SER A 61 12.20 -4.06 6.97
CA SER A 61 12.85 -2.83 6.49
C SER A 61 12.51 -1.65 7.39
N ASP A 62 13.46 -0.73 7.53
CA ASP A 62 13.39 0.54 8.25
C ASP A 62 13.97 1.71 7.42
N SER A 63 13.87 1.60 6.08
CA SER A 63 14.47 2.53 5.13
C SER A 63 14.07 3.99 5.35
N ILE A 64 15.03 4.91 5.18
CA ILE A 64 14.78 6.35 5.28
C ILE A 64 14.28 6.88 3.92
N ILE A 65 13.04 7.36 3.89
CA ILE A 65 12.42 7.88 2.66
C ILE A 65 11.92 9.30 2.92
N ASN A 66 12.48 10.27 2.18
CA ASN A 66 12.24 11.71 2.39
C ASN A 66 12.51 12.17 3.84
N GLY A 67 13.63 11.72 4.42
CA GLY A 67 14.12 12.17 5.73
C GLY A 67 13.38 11.59 6.94
N ARG A 68 12.56 10.54 6.76
CA ARG A 68 11.89 9.84 7.86
C ARG A 68 11.97 8.32 7.65
N PRO A 69 11.97 7.50 8.72
CA PRO A 69 11.89 6.06 8.58
C PRO A 69 10.50 5.64 8.10
N ILE A 70 10.50 4.64 7.22
CA ILE A 70 9.31 3.88 6.84
C ILE A 70 9.59 2.43 7.21
N TYR A 71 8.80 1.92 8.14
CA TYR A 71 8.94 0.53 8.59
C TYR A 71 8.04 -0.39 7.78
N ILE A 72 8.58 -1.51 7.32
CA ILE A 72 7.81 -2.63 6.79
C ILE A 72 7.85 -3.75 7.82
N ILE A 73 6.68 -4.18 8.28
CA ILE A 73 6.51 -5.25 9.26
C ILE A 73 5.91 -6.47 8.56
N ALA A 74 6.64 -7.58 8.54
CA ALA A 74 6.10 -8.88 8.14
C ALA A 74 5.31 -9.48 9.31
N LEU A 75 4.08 -9.88 9.08
CA LEU A 75 3.15 -10.34 10.11
C LEU A 75 3.30 -11.84 10.37
N ASN A 76 3.13 -12.25 11.63
CA ASN A 76 3.04 -13.65 12.03
C ASN A 76 1.73 -14.28 11.54
N GLU A 77 0.64 -13.50 11.56
CA GLU A 77 -0.67 -13.87 11.04
C GLU A 77 -1.11 -12.80 10.04
N PRO A 78 -1.48 -13.17 8.80
CA PRO A 78 -1.86 -12.20 7.79
C PRO A 78 -3.19 -11.50 8.13
N LEU A 79 -3.34 -10.26 7.71
CA LEU A 79 -4.63 -9.57 7.76
C LEU A 79 -5.53 -10.09 6.64
N GLN A 80 -6.79 -10.38 6.97
CA GLN A 80 -7.78 -10.80 5.98
C GLN A 80 -8.48 -9.59 5.35
N LEU A 81 -8.43 -9.47 4.03
CA LEU A 81 -9.13 -8.44 3.25
C LEU A 81 -9.93 -9.11 2.10
N GLY A 82 -11.20 -9.41 2.35
CA GLY A 82 -11.99 -10.19 1.39
C GLY A 82 -11.34 -11.56 1.18
N ASP A 83 -10.91 -11.86 -0.05
CA ASP A 83 -10.20 -13.09 -0.40
C ASP A 83 -8.67 -12.96 -0.29
N TRP A 84 -8.17 -11.72 -0.17
CA TRP A 84 -6.74 -11.43 -0.04
C TRP A 84 -6.24 -11.65 1.38
N LYS A 85 -5.01 -12.16 1.47
CA LYS A 85 -4.23 -12.24 2.69
C LYS A 85 -3.07 -11.27 2.58
N ILE A 86 -2.98 -10.34 3.53
CA ILE A 86 -1.96 -9.30 3.54
C ILE A 86 -0.94 -9.67 4.59
N GLU A 87 0.29 -9.93 4.15
CA GLU A 87 1.36 -10.41 5.02
C GLU A 87 2.24 -9.29 5.58
N CYS A 88 2.09 -8.06 5.07
CA CYS A 88 2.93 -6.93 5.42
C CYS A 88 2.12 -5.70 5.80
N VAL A 89 2.62 -4.94 6.78
CA VAL A 89 2.13 -3.60 7.13
C VAL A 89 3.22 -2.57 6.93
N GLU A 90 2.91 -1.49 6.22
CA GLU A 90 3.75 -0.30 6.13
C GLU A 90 3.38 0.70 7.24
N LEU A 91 4.36 1.11 8.05
CA LEU A 91 4.25 2.16 9.05
C LEU A 91 5.24 3.30 8.75
N PRO A 92 4.80 4.31 7.97
CA PRO A 92 5.61 5.49 7.72
C PRO A 92 5.57 6.46 8.91
N PHE A 93 6.72 6.82 9.47
CA PHE A 93 6.78 7.78 10.59
C PHE A 93 6.40 9.20 10.16
N PRO A 94 5.69 10.01 10.96
CA PRO A 94 5.08 11.26 10.51
C PRO A 94 6.06 12.23 9.81
N SER A 95 5.60 12.88 8.74
CA SER A 95 6.31 14.02 8.08
C SER A 95 5.45 15.26 7.88
N LYS A 96 4.14 15.06 7.76
CA LYS A 96 3.13 16.11 7.63
C LYS A 96 1.85 15.62 8.30
N PRO A 97 0.97 16.52 8.74
CA PRO A 97 -0.32 16.10 9.27
C PRO A 97 -1.20 15.49 8.18
N TYR A 98 -1.85 14.37 8.51
CA TYR A 98 -2.89 13.72 7.72
C TYR A 98 -4.27 13.97 8.36
N PRO A 99 -5.32 14.23 7.58
CA PRO A 99 -6.68 14.47 8.10
C PRO A 99 -7.24 13.28 8.89
N GLN A 100 -6.83 12.07 8.54
CA GLN A 100 -7.20 10.83 9.23
C GLN A 100 -5.95 10.06 9.64
N GLN A 101 -6.01 9.46 10.82
CA GLN A 101 -5.00 8.53 11.32
C GLN A 101 -5.59 7.13 11.35
N GLY A 102 -4.78 6.13 11.03
CA GLY A 102 -5.21 4.74 10.92
C GLY A 102 -4.79 4.12 9.58
N TRP A 103 -5.55 3.14 9.12
CA TRP A 103 -5.43 2.59 7.77
C TRP A 103 -5.73 3.65 6.71
N GLU A 104 -4.89 3.75 5.68
CA GLU A 104 -5.08 4.76 4.61
C GLU A 104 -5.15 4.13 3.22
N HIS A 105 -4.31 3.13 2.96
CA HIS A 105 -4.29 2.47 1.66
C HIS A 105 -3.84 1.02 1.73
N ILE A 106 -4.08 0.33 0.62
CA ILE A 106 -3.42 -0.93 0.29
C ILE A 106 -2.62 -0.75 -1.00
N GLU A 107 -1.66 -1.64 -1.20
CA GLU A 107 -0.97 -1.78 -2.48
C GLU A 107 -1.17 -3.19 -3.06
N LEU A 108 -1.42 -3.25 -4.37
CA LEU A 108 -1.65 -4.48 -5.11
C LEU A 108 -0.49 -4.71 -6.09
N VAL A 109 -0.05 -5.96 -6.19
CA VAL A 109 0.95 -6.38 -7.18
C VAL A 109 0.26 -6.77 -8.47
N LEU A 110 0.62 -6.10 -9.56
CA LEU A 110 0.30 -6.54 -10.92
C LEU A 110 1.31 -7.63 -11.35
N PRO A 111 0.86 -8.73 -11.97
CA PRO A 111 1.76 -9.75 -12.51
C PRO A 111 2.76 -9.16 -13.50
N GLY A 112 3.98 -9.69 -13.49
CA GLY A 112 5.08 -9.23 -14.35
C GLY A 112 6.16 -8.51 -13.55
N ASN A 113 6.99 -7.75 -14.24
CA ASN A 113 8.18 -7.11 -13.69
C ASN A 113 8.37 -5.70 -14.28
N ALA A 114 7.28 -4.94 -14.41
CA ALA A 114 7.33 -3.59 -14.94
C ALA A 114 8.28 -2.72 -14.12
N VAL A 115 9.31 -2.19 -14.76
CA VAL A 115 10.31 -1.29 -14.15
C VAL A 115 10.11 0.15 -14.62
N THR A 116 9.24 0.38 -15.60
CA THR A 116 8.83 1.69 -16.08
C THR A 116 7.33 1.94 -15.91
N MET A 117 6.94 3.22 -15.82
CA MET A 117 5.52 3.59 -15.73
C MET A 117 4.72 3.11 -16.96
N ALA A 118 5.31 3.15 -18.15
CA ALA A 118 4.65 2.71 -19.38
C ALA A 118 4.34 1.20 -19.37
N GLU A 119 5.29 0.37 -18.93
CA GLU A 119 5.09 -1.07 -18.77
C GLU A 119 4.02 -1.39 -17.72
N LEU A 120 4.00 -0.64 -16.62
CA LEU A 120 3.02 -0.80 -15.55
C LEU A 120 1.60 -0.45 -16.05
N GLU A 121 1.46 0.65 -16.78
CA GLU A 121 0.19 1.03 -17.42
C GLU A 121 -0.27 0.01 -18.45
N GLN A 122 0.65 -0.51 -19.27
CA GLN A 122 0.34 -1.55 -20.24
C GLN A 122 -0.16 -2.83 -19.54
N THR A 123 0.49 -3.23 -18.45
CA THR A 123 0.09 -4.39 -17.64
C THR A 123 -1.29 -4.18 -17.04
N LEU A 124 -1.52 -3.01 -16.43
CA LEU A 124 -2.81 -2.64 -15.86
C LEU A 124 -3.94 -2.65 -16.90
N ASN A 125 -3.71 -2.07 -18.08
CA ASN A 125 -4.68 -2.06 -19.18
C ASN A 125 -4.95 -3.47 -19.73
N THR A 126 -3.97 -4.38 -19.67
CA THR A 126 -4.18 -5.78 -20.06
C THR A 126 -5.09 -6.51 -19.08
N ILE A 127 -4.91 -6.26 -17.77
CA ILE A 127 -5.69 -6.89 -16.71
C ILE A 127 -7.10 -6.30 -16.64
N ASN A 128 -7.21 -4.98 -16.77
CA ASN A 128 -8.49 -4.28 -16.82
C ASN A 128 -8.53 -3.29 -17.98
N PRO A 129 -8.95 -3.73 -19.19
CA PRO A 129 -9.10 -2.87 -20.35
C PRO A 129 -10.11 -1.74 -20.16
N ASN A 130 -11.04 -1.89 -19.22
CA ASN A 130 -12.10 -0.92 -18.95
C ASN A 130 -11.69 0.16 -17.95
N ILE A 131 -10.49 0.11 -17.37
CA ILE A 131 -10.08 1.02 -16.30
C ILE A 131 -10.14 2.49 -16.74
N ALA A 132 -9.78 2.79 -17.99
CA ALA A 132 -9.88 4.15 -18.52
C ALA A 132 -11.33 4.66 -18.56
N ALA A 133 -12.27 3.81 -18.97
CA ALA A 133 -13.70 4.14 -19.01
C ALA A 133 -14.27 4.33 -17.59
N VAL A 134 -13.89 3.47 -16.65
CA VAL A 134 -14.25 3.59 -15.23
C VAL A 134 -13.77 4.93 -14.67
N LEU A 135 -12.50 5.29 -14.90
CA LEU A 135 -11.93 6.54 -14.40
C LEU A 135 -12.61 7.76 -15.04
N ALA A 136 -12.92 7.72 -16.33
CA ALA A 136 -13.65 8.78 -17.03
C ALA A 136 -15.08 8.97 -16.47
N ALA A 137 -15.75 7.88 -16.11
CA ALA A 137 -17.08 7.91 -15.49
C ALA A 137 -17.06 8.36 -14.02
N ASN A 138 -15.90 8.34 -13.36
CA ASN A 138 -15.75 8.63 -11.93
C ASN A 138 -14.70 9.73 -11.68
N PRO A 139 -14.99 11.00 -12.04
CA PRO A 139 -14.01 12.10 -11.96
C PRO A 139 -13.55 12.45 -10.53
N SER A 140 -14.24 11.94 -9.51
CA SER A 140 -13.80 12.06 -8.11
C SER A 140 -12.58 11.19 -7.78
N ILE A 141 -12.28 10.17 -8.61
CA ILE A 141 -11.09 9.35 -8.45
C ILE A 141 -9.88 10.13 -8.95
N LYS A 142 -8.93 10.40 -8.05
CA LYS A 142 -7.67 11.05 -8.38
C LYS A 142 -6.62 10.00 -8.68
N VAL A 143 -5.95 10.12 -9.82
CA VAL A 143 -4.85 9.22 -10.23
C VAL A 143 -3.53 9.95 -10.08
N LYS A 144 -2.58 9.34 -9.38
CA LYS A 144 -1.20 9.84 -9.28
C LYS A 144 -0.23 8.76 -9.72
N ARG A 145 0.75 9.15 -10.53
CA ARG A 145 1.88 8.30 -10.95
C ARG A 145 3.12 8.74 -10.20
N SER A 146 3.89 7.78 -9.72
CA SER A 146 5.17 8.04 -9.06
C SER A 146 6.13 6.88 -9.25
N ALA A 147 7.42 7.14 -9.18
CA ALA A 147 8.46 6.14 -9.00
C ALA A 147 9.25 6.57 -7.76
N PRO A 148 8.82 6.16 -6.55
CA PRO A 148 9.47 6.57 -5.32
C PRO A 148 10.90 6.01 -5.29
N HIS A 149 11.88 6.88 -5.03
CA HIS A 149 13.29 6.47 -4.91
C HIS A 149 13.69 6.40 -3.45
N ALA A 150 14.10 5.22 -2.98
CA ALA A 150 14.76 5.03 -1.69
C ALA A 150 16.28 5.18 -1.85
N GLU A 151 16.97 5.61 -0.81
CA GLU A 151 18.44 5.66 -0.82
C GLU A 151 18.97 4.22 -0.95
N GLY A 152 19.72 3.94 -2.02
CA GLY A 152 20.19 2.59 -2.34
C GLY A 152 19.20 1.71 -3.10
N GLU A 153 18.08 2.26 -3.61
CA GLU A 153 17.12 1.52 -4.43
C GLU A 153 17.82 0.83 -5.62
N LYS A 154 17.67 -0.50 -5.69
CA LYS A 154 18.19 -1.32 -6.80
C LYS A 154 17.11 -1.79 -7.77
N LEU A 155 15.85 -1.79 -7.33
CA LEU A 155 14.72 -2.26 -8.10
C LEU A 155 13.72 -1.12 -8.29
N ALA A 156 13.65 -0.58 -9.51
CA ALA A 156 12.66 0.43 -9.84
C ALA A 156 11.25 -0.12 -9.66
N ASN A 157 10.46 0.52 -8.80
CA ASN A 157 9.08 0.11 -8.52
C ASN A 157 8.09 1.24 -8.84
N PRO A 158 7.79 1.50 -10.13
CA PRO A 158 6.78 2.48 -10.50
C PRO A 158 5.43 2.14 -9.84
N THR A 159 4.68 3.17 -9.47
CA THR A 159 3.42 3.05 -8.74
C THR A 159 2.35 3.95 -9.33
N ILE A 160 1.15 3.39 -9.54
CA ILE A 160 -0.06 4.16 -9.86
C ILE A 160 -0.99 4.12 -8.65
N ALA A 161 -1.33 5.28 -8.10
CA ALA A 161 -2.23 5.42 -6.97
C ALA A 161 -3.59 5.95 -7.43
N PHE A 162 -4.65 5.21 -7.07
CA PHE A 162 -6.05 5.61 -7.22
C PHE A 162 -6.57 6.06 -5.87
N LYS A 163 -7.02 7.31 -5.76
CA LYS A 163 -7.54 7.87 -4.51
C LYS A 163 -8.99 8.30 -4.66
N LEU A 164 -9.84 7.83 -3.76
CA LEU A 164 -11.24 8.25 -3.64
C LEU A 164 -11.51 8.61 -2.18
N ASN A 165 -11.88 9.87 -1.92
CA ASN A 165 -12.05 10.39 -0.57
C ASN A 165 -10.78 10.15 0.29
N ASN A 166 -10.92 9.39 1.38
CA ASN A 166 -9.84 9.10 2.32
C ASN A 166 -9.21 7.72 2.12
N ILE A 167 -9.65 6.95 1.13
CA ILE A 167 -9.07 5.64 0.80
C ILE A 167 -8.24 5.71 -0.48
N CYS A 168 -7.21 4.89 -0.55
CA CYS A 168 -6.37 4.75 -1.73
C CYS A 168 -6.06 3.27 -1.99
N ILE A 169 -5.99 2.92 -3.27
CA ILE A 169 -5.44 1.64 -3.75
C ILE A 169 -4.30 2.00 -4.69
N LYS A 170 -3.12 1.43 -4.44
CA LYS A 170 -2.00 1.56 -5.36
C LYS A 170 -1.75 0.26 -6.09
N VAL A 171 -1.14 0.36 -7.27
CA VAL A 171 -0.65 -0.78 -8.03
C VAL A 171 0.81 -0.58 -8.40
N HIS A 172 1.59 -1.64 -8.32
CA HIS A 172 3.00 -1.73 -8.71
C HIS A 172 3.34 -3.18 -9.11
N SER A 173 4.55 -3.48 -9.57
CA SER A 173 4.91 -4.83 -10.06
C SER A 173 5.86 -5.61 -9.15
N ALA A 174 6.61 -4.96 -8.27
CA ALA A 174 7.47 -5.65 -7.32
C ALA A 174 6.80 -5.79 -5.95
N ASP A 175 6.71 -7.00 -5.42
CA ASP A 175 6.30 -7.28 -4.04
C ASP A 175 7.25 -6.62 -3.02
N ILE A 176 6.73 -6.13 -1.90
CA ILE A 176 7.54 -5.39 -0.93
C ILE A 176 8.67 -6.24 -0.36
N LYS A 177 8.48 -7.56 -0.18
CA LYS A 177 9.53 -8.45 0.31
C LYS A 177 10.63 -8.61 -0.73
N ALA A 178 10.31 -8.60 -2.02
CA ALA A 178 11.29 -8.62 -3.10
C ALA A 178 12.08 -7.30 -3.18
N VAL A 179 11.41 -6.16 -3.03
CA VAL A 179 12.07 -4.84 -2.95
C VAL A 179 13.05 -4.82 -1.77
N VAL A 180 12.59 -5.18 -0.58
CA VAL A 180 13.41 -5.22 0.64
C VAL A 180 14.58 -6.20 0.53
N ALA A 181 14.41 -7.34 -0.15
CA ALA A 181 15.50 -8.27 -0.39
C ALA A 181 16.58 -7.66 -1.29
N SER A 182 16.20 -6.93 -2.34
CA SER A 182 17.14 -6.30 -3.28
C SER A 182 17.99 -5.19 -2.62
N GLU A 183 17.48 -4.54 -1.58
CA GLU A 183 18.20 -3.48 -0.84
C GLU A 183 19.27 -4.02 0.11
N LYS A 184 19.23 -5.32 0.46
CA LYS A 184 20.16 -5.96 1.40
C LYS A 184 21.37 -6.63 0.73
N GLU A 185 21.36 -6.69 -0.59
CA GLU A 185 22.52 -7.13 -1.40
C GLU A 185 23.57 -6.01 -1.54
#